data_AF-A0A6H1X1K7-F1
#
_entry.id   AF-A0A6H1X1K7-F1
#
_cell.length_a   1.000
_cell.length_b   1.000
_cell.length_c   1.000
_cell.angle_alpha   90.00
_cell.angle_beta   90.00
_cell.angle_gamma   90.00
#
_symmetry.space_group_name_H-M   'P 1'
#
loop_
_entity.id
_entity.type
_entity.pdbx_description
1 polymer ?
#
loop_
_entity_poly.entity_id
_entity_poly.type
_entity_poly.pdbx_seq_one_letter_code
_entity_poly.pdbx_strand_id
1 'polypeptide(L)'
;MIKPSINEVLNKIDNRYYLVGTVAKRAREIIDGSAPYVENKQKENKPVCIATQEVAEGEITYRVLSQMEIEQAELEEKQEQEADKKEIEE
;
A
#
# COMPACT_ATOMS: atom_id res chain seq x y z
N MET A 1 2.10 21.97 -2.56
CA MET A 1 3.36 21.21 -2.74
C MET A 1 3.34 20.07 -1.74
N ILE A 2 3.59 18.83 -2.18
CA ILE A 2 3.58 17.65 -1.29
C ILE A 2 4.70 17.83 -0.27
N LYS A 3 4.37 17.63 1.02
CA LYS A 3 5.32 17.55 2.12
C LYS A 3 5.13 16.18 2.76
N PRO A 4 6.21 15.45 3.09
CA PRO A 4 7.63 15.79 2.90
C PRO A 4 8.09 15.80 1.43
N SER A 5 9.29 16.33 1.20
CA SER A 5 9.92 16.38 -0.12
C SER A 5 10.37 15.00 -0.57
N ILE A 6 10.43 14.76 -1.88
CA ILE A 6 10.74 13.42 -2.41
C ILE A 6 12.12 12.90 -1.95
N ASN A 7 13.09 13.80 -1.75
CA ASN A 7 14.43 13.42 -1.28
C ASN A 7 14.42 12.90 0.16
N GLU A 8 13.52 13.40 1.01
CA GLU A 8 13.39 12.91 2.39
C GLU A 8 12.81 11.50 2.40
N VAL A 9 11.88 11.20 1.49
CA VAL A 9 11.22 9.90 1.40
C VAL A 9 12.12 8.85 0.73
N LEU A 10 12.96 9.26 -0.22
CA LEU A 10 13.93 8.37 -0.88
C LEU A 10 15.02 7.83 0.04
N ASN A 11 15.26 8.45 1.20
CA ASN A 11 16.14 7.89 2.23
C ASN A 11 15.55 6.64 2.91
N LYS A 12 14.25 6.40 2.76
CA LYS A 12 13.54 5.26 3.36
C LYS A 12 13.31 4.14 2.35
N ILE A 13 12.94 4.51 1.12
CA ILE A 13 12.79 3.60 -0.01
C ILE A 13 13.69 4.09 -1.14
N ASP A 14 14.78 3.37 -1.35
CA ASP A 14 15.84 3.68 -2.31
C ASP A 14 15.40 3.54 -3.77
N ASN A 15 14.50 2.61 -4.05
CA ASN A 15 13.93 2.41 -5.38
C ASN A 15 12.70 3.30 -5.63
N ARG A 16 12.80 4.22 -6.60
CA ARG A 16 11.72 5.14 -6.98
C ARG A 16 10.43 4.45 -7.41
N TYR A 17 10.52 3.32 -8.10
CA TYR A 17 9.34 2.59 -8.56
C TYR A 17 8.63 1.90 -7.40
N TYR A 18 9.38 1.30 -6.49
CA TYR A 18 8.81 0.74 -5.27
C TYR A 18 8.23 1.81 -4.37
N LEU A 19 8.88 2.98 -4.26
CA LEU A 19 8.31 4.10 -3.51
C LEU A 19 6.92 4.50 -4.06
N VAL A 20 6.80 4.68 -5.37
CA VAL A 20 5.54 5.05 -6.01
C VAL A 20 4.49 3.97 -5.81
N GLY A 21 4.85 2.69 -6.01
CA GLY A 21 3.94 1.56 -5.81
C GLY A 21 3.44 1.45 -4.37
N THR A 22 4.35 1.54 -3.40
CA THR A 22 4.03 1.48 -1.96
C THR A 22 3.12 2.63 -1.54
N VAL A 23 3.45 3.87 -1.92
CA VAL A 23 2.61 5.03 -1.60
C VAL A 23 1.24 4.91 -2.25
N ALA A 24 1.17 4.48 -3.51
CA ALA A 24 -0.10 4.31 -4.22
C ALA A 24 -0.97 3.22 -3.60
N LYS A 25 -0.39 2.07 -3.23
CA LYS A 25 -1.10 0.99 -2.55
C LYS A 25 -1.63 1.47 -1.20
N ARG A 26 -0.77 2.07 -0.38
CA ARG A 26 -1.16 2.57 0.95
C ARG A 26 -2.22 3.66 0.88
N ALA A 27 -2.14 4.56 -0.10
CA ALA A 27 -3.17 5.58 -0.30
C ALA A 27 -4.56 4.97 -0.60
N ARG A 28 -4.63 3.84 -1.32
CA ARG A 28 -5.91 3.12 -1.52
C ARG A 28 -6.44 2.53 -0.23
N GLU A 29 -5.59 1.89 0.57
CA GLU A 29 -6.00 1.35 1.88
C GLU A 29 -6.62 2.45 2.77
N ILE A 30 -6.03 3.66 2.77
CA ILE A 30 -6.59 4.81 3.49
C ILE A 30 -7.95 5.24 2.93
N ILE A 31 -8.13 5.19 1.60
CA ILE A 31 -9.44 5.47 0.95
C ILE A 31 -10.47 4.41 1.35
N ASP A 32 -10.06 3.15 1.45
CA ASP A 32 -10.91 2.02 1.85
C ASP A 32 -11.24 2.03 3.36
N GLY A 33 -10.74 3.02 4.11
CA GLY A 33 -11.07 3.24 5.52
C GLY A 33 -9.99 2.80 6.51
N SER A 34 -8.80 2.41 6.04
CA SER A 34 -7.67 2.10 6.92
C SER A 34 -7.25 3.35 7.70
N ALA A 35 -7.05 3.18 9.02
CA ALA A 35 -6.57 4.25 9.88
C ALA A 35 -5.13 4.65 9.51
N PRO A 36 -4.82 5.96 9.44
CA PRO A 36 -3.45 6.44 9.33
C PRO A 36 -2.58 6.02 10.52
N TYR A 37 -1.32 5.70 10.26
CA TYR A 37 -0.31 5.40 11.29
C TYR A 37 0.33 6.65 11.88
N VAL A 38 0.28 7.76 11.15
CA VAL A 38 0.82 9.05 11.58
C VAL A 38 -0.29 10.03 11.94
N GLU A 39 -0.05 10.84 12.97
CA GLU A 39 -0.96 11.94 13.30
C GLU A 39 -0.98 12.97 12.18
N ASN A 40 -2.19 13.39 11.80
CA ASN A 40 -2.39 14.42 10.79
C ASN A 40 -2.09 15.82 11.35
N LYS A 41 -0.80 16.09 11.56
CA LYS A 41 -0.29 17.36 12.13
C LYS A 41 -0.61 18.57 11.26
N GLN A 42 -0.84 18.38 9.97
CA GLN A 42 -1.05 19.46 8.99
C GLN A 42 -2.50 19.63 8.54
N LYS A 43 -3.46 18.88 9.10
CA LYS A 43 -4.85 18.79 8.61
C LYS A 43 -4.93 18.45 7.11
N GLU A 44 -3.93 17.74 6.60
CA GLU A 44 -3.88 17.33 5.20
C GLU A 44 -4.65 16.01 5.07
N ASN A 45 -5.84 16.05 4.48
CA ASN A 45 -6.71 14.87 4.37
C ASN A 45 -6.52 14.09 3.06
N LYS A 46 -5.52 14.45 2.24
CA LYS A 46 -5.25 13.74 1.00
C LYS A 46 -4.57 12.40 1.31
N PRO A 47 -5.14 11.25 0.92
CA PRO A 47 -4.59 9.93 1.23
C PRO A 47 -3.13 9.77 0.79
N VAL A 48 -2.77 10.29 -0.38
CA VAL A 48 -1.39 10.26 -0.90
C VAL A 48 -0.42 11.04 -0.03
N CYS A 49 -0.83 12.18 0.54
CA CYS A 49 0.04 12.95 1.43
C CYS A 49 0.27 12.18 2.74
N ILE A 50 -0.78 11.59 3.31
CA ILE A 50 -0.70 10.78 4.53
C ILE A 50 0.22 9.57 4.30
N ALA A 51 0.00 8.80 3.23
CA ALA A 51 0.84 7.67 2.88
C ALA A 51 2.31 8.07 2.67
N THR A 52 2.56 9.22 2.04
CA THR A 52 3.93 9.74 1.87
C THR A 52 4.58 10.08 3.22
N GLN A 53 3.80 10.64 4.16
CA GLN A 53 4.27 10.94 5.50
C GLN A 53 4.55 9.67 6.31
N GLU A 54 3.69 8.66 6.23
CA GLU A 54 3.91 7.35 6.88
C GLU A 54 5.21 6.70 6.39
N VAL A 55 5.50 6.75 5.09
CA VAL A 55 6.78 6.25 4.53
C VAL A 55 7.96 7.08 5.05
N ALA A 56 7.82 8.40 5.13
CA ALA A 56 8.89 9.28 5.60
C ALA A 56 9.20 9.09 7.10
N GLU A 57 8.18 8.85 7.93
CA GLU A 57 8.33 8.53 9.35
C GLU A 57 8.84 7.09 9.57
N GLY A 58 8.68 6.22 8.55
CA GLY A 58 9.17 4.84 8.57
C GLY A 58 8.14 3.83 9.08
N GLU A 59 6.88 4.26 9.26
CA GLU A 59 5.75 3.41 9.63
C GLU A 59 5.36 2.44 8.50
N ILE A 60 5.65 2.83 7.25
CA ILE A 60 5.39 2.02 6.05
C ILE A 60 6.69 1.82 5.27
N THR A 61 6.91 0.56 4.85
CA THR A 61 8.02 0.17 3.97
C THR A 61 7.54 -0.84 2.92
N TYR A 62 8.44 -1.28 2.06
CA TYR A 62 8.19 -2.32 1.09
C TYR A 62 8.96 -3.60 1.46
N ARG A 63 8.43 -4.73 1.01
CA ARG A 63 9.19 -5.98 0.89
C ARG A 63 8.78 -6.70 -0.38
N VAL A 64 9.69 -7.47 -0.93
CA VAL A 64 9.37 -8.39 -2.02
C VAL A 64 8.87 -9.69 -1.40
N LEU A 65 7.81 -10.25 -1.98
CA LEU A 65 7.26 -11.54 -1.55
C LEU A 65 8.20 -12.68 -1.98
N SER A 66 8.28 -13.71 -1.16
CA SER A 66 8.96 -14.96 -1.52
C SER A 66 8.12 -15.75 -2.52
N GLN A 67 8.78 -16.66 -3.24
CA GLN A 67 8.12 -17.51 -4.24
C GLN A 67 6.94 -18.31 -3.65
N MET A 68 7.10 -18.82 -2.43
CA MET A 68 6.04 -19.55 -1.73
C MET A 68 4.83 -18.65 -1.39
N GLU A 69 5.06 -17.39 -1.01
CA GLU A 69 3.97 -16.44 -0.73
C GLU A 69 3.20 -16.05 -1.99
N ILE A 70 3.90 -15.95 -3.12
CA ILE A 70 3.29 -15.68 -4.42
C ILE A 70 2.40 -16.86 -4.84
N GLU A 71 2.93 -18.09 -4.75
CA GLU A 71 2.18 -19.31 -5.08
C GLU A 71 0.92 -19.47 -4.22
N GLN A 72 1.03 -19.13 -2.93
CA GLN A 72 -0.10 -19.16 -2.00
C GLN A 72 -1.17 -18.14 -2.38
N ALA A 73 -0.79 -16.88 -2.66
CA ALA A 73 -1.74 -15.84 -3.06
C ALA A 73 -2.44 -16.17 -4.39
N GLU A 74 -1.73 -16.73 -5.37
CA GLU A 74 -2.31 -17.18 -6.64
C GLU A 74 -3.29 -18.35 -6.45
N LEU A 75 -3.03 -19.24 -5.49
CA LEU A 75 -3.92 -20.34 -5.17
C LEU A 75 -5.20 -19.84 -4.50
N GLU A 76 -5.08 -18.89 -3.57
CA GLU A 76 -6.23 -18.24 -2.90
C GLU A 76 -7.13 -17.52 -3.91
N GLU A 77 -6.56 -16.72 -4.82
CA GLU A 77 -7.33 -16.05 -5.88
C GLU A 77 -8.06 -17.05 -6.81
N LYS A 78 -7.41 -18.18 -7.15
CA LYS A 78 -8.06 -19.23 -7.97
C LYS A 78 -9.22 -19.89 -7.24
N GLN A 79 -9.08 -20.13 -5.93
CA GLN A 79 -10.13 -20.73 -5.13
C GLN A 79 -11.35 -19.80 -4.98
N GLU A 80 -11.13 -18.51 -4.76
CA GLU A 80 -12.21 -17.50 -4.74
C GLU A 80 -12.95 -17.45 -6.08
N GLN A 81 -12.22 -17.39 -7.20
CA GLN A 81 -12.83 -17.39 -8.54
C GLN A 81 -13.63 -18.68 -8.84
N GLU A 82 -13.14 -19.84 -8.39
CA GLU A 82 -13.86 -21.11 -8.53
C GLU A 82 -15.12 -21.18 -7.63
N ALA A 83 -15.08 -20.59 -6.44
CA ALA A 83 -16.22 -20.51 -5.54
C ALA A 83 -17.31 -19.61 -6.12
N ASP A 84 -16.95 -18.39 -6.54
CA ASP A 84 -17.86 -17.44 -7.18
C ASP A 84 -18.52 -18.05 -8.44
N LYS A 85 -17.74 -18.80 -9.23
CA LYS A 85 -18.27 -19.47 -10.42
C LYS A 85 -19.29 -20.56 -10.08
N LYS A 86 -19.07 -21.32 -9.00
CA LYS A 86 -20.01 -22.35 -8.54
C LYS A 86 -21.30 -21.74 -7.99
N GLU A 87 -21.21 -20.62 -7.26
CA GLU A 87 -22.39 -19.89 -6.77
C GLU A 87 -23.24 -19.30 -7.90
N ILE A 88 -22.66 -19.01 -9.06
CA ILE A 88 -23.39 -18.54 -10.24
C ILE A 88 -24.03 -19.70 -11.03
N GLU A 89 -23.50 -20.92 -10.90
CA GLU A 89 -23.99 -22.13 -11.59
C GLU A 89 -25.08 -22.90 -10.81
N GLU A 90 -25.29 -22.61 -9.52
CA GLU A 90 -26.45 -23.07 -8.70
C GLU A 90 -27.66 -22.13 -8.76
#